data_AF-A0A7S9RQG3-F1
#
_entry.id   AF-A0A7S9RQG3-F1
#
_cell.length_a   1.000
_cell.length_b   1.000
_cell.length_c   1.000
_cell.angle_alpha   90.00
_cell.angle_beta   90.00
_cell.angle_gamma   90.00
#
_symmetry.space_group_name_H-M   'P 1'
#
loop_
_entity.id
_entity.type
_entity.pdbx_description
1 polymer ?
#
loop_
_entity_poly.entity_id
_entity_poly.type
_entity_poly.pdbx_seq_one_letter_code
_entity_poly.pdbx_strand_id
1 'polypeptide(L)'
;MKENAIYVPNLNICVKDFYIKDKKVFFVNFDDSVSTSDYSFSNFQTNYLFNTETNICYIQKNDLLPNLGIYEYQFNFLMGLSAILIAFSFLIGLIIVGATR
;
A
#
# COMPACT_ATOMS: atom_id res chain seq x y z
N MET A 1 17.92 -1.65 7.47
CA MET A 1 17.63 -0.44 6.67
C MET A 1 16.46 -0.76 5.76
N LYS A 2 15.55 0.19 5.51
CA LYS A 2 14.34 -0.06 4.70
C LYS A 2 14.49 0.62 3.34
N GLU A 3 14.29 -0.13 2.27
CA GLU A 3 14.45 0.35 0.91
C GLU A 3 13.23 0.01 0.06
N ASN A 4 12.93 0.86 -0.93
CA ASN A 4 11.84 0.60 -1.86
C ASN A 4 12.13 -0.65 -2.67
N ALA A 5 11.10 -1.46 -2.88
CA ALA A 5 11.19 -2.76 -3.50
C ALA A 5 10.05 -2.98 -4.48
N ILE A 6 10.31 -3.86 -5.44
CA ILE A 6 9.33 -4.39 -6.38
C ILE A 6 9.12 -5.86 -6.01
N TYR A 7 7.89 -6.23 -5.70
CA TYR A 7 7.54 -7.61 -5.41
C TYR A 7 7.16 -8.35 -6.69
N VAL A 8 7.66 -9.58 -6.83
CA VAL A 8 7.39 -10.48 -7.93
C VAL A 8 6.61 -11.68 -7.37
N PRO A 9 5.27 -11.68 -7.42
CA PRO A 9 4.41 -12.68 -6.79
C PRO A 9 4.69 -14.09 -7.30
N ASN A 10 4.93 -14.23 -8.60
CA ASN A 10 5.20 -15.53 -9.23
C ASN A 10 6.45 -16.23 -8.70
N LEU A 11 7.40 -15.45 -8.19
CA LEU A 11 8.67 -15.95 -7.64
C LEU A 11 8.74 -15.78 -6.12
N ASN A 12 7.75 -15.10 -5.52
CA ASN A 12 7.74 -14.69 -4.13
C ASN A 12 9.05 -13.99 -3.69
N ILE A 13 9.63 -13.17 -4.57
CA ILE A 13 10.86 -12.40 -4.30
C ILE A 13 10.59 -10.90 -4.33
N CYS A 14 11.47 -10.15 -3.67
CA CYS A 14 11.56 -8.71 -3.82
C CYS A 14 12.89 -8.30 -4.41
N VAL A 15 12.83 -7.37 -5.34
CA VAL A 15 13.98 -6.88 -6.10
C VAL A 15 14.04 -5.35 -5.98
N LYS A 16 15.25 -4.80 -6.09
CA LYS A 16 15.50 -3.36 -6.05
C LYS A 16 15.01 -2.70 -7.33
N ASP A 17 15.33 -3.31 -8.47
CA ASP A 17 14.89 -2.85 -9.79
C ASP A 17 14.85 -4.03 -10.78
N PHE A 18 14.29 -3.82 -11.96
CA PHE A 18 14.37 -4.78 -13.05
C PHE A 18 14.50 -4.08 -14.40
N TYR A 19 15.15 -4.76 -15.35
CA TYR A 19 15.19 -4.31 -16.74
C TYR A 19 15.00 -5.47 -17.70
N ILE A 20 14.62 -5.15 -18.93
CA ILE A 20 14.36 -6.13 -19.97
C ILE A 20 15.43 -6.00 -21.04
N LYS A 21 16.07 -7.11 -21.40
CA LYS A 21 17.01 -7.19 -22.51
C LYS A 21 16.87 -8.54 -23.19
N ASP A 22 16.91 -8.56 -24.53
CA ASP A 22 16.81 -9.79 -25.33
C ASP A 22 15.61 -10.69 -24.97
N LYS A 23 14.46 -10.06 -24.66
CA LYS A 23 13.21 -10.71 -24.19
C LYS A 23 13.32 -11.45 -22.85
N LYS A 24 14.38 -11.23 -22.08
CA LYS A 24 14.58 -11.75 -20.73
C LYS A 24 14.48 -10.64 -19.70
N VAL A 25 14.01 -11.00 -18.50
CA VAL A 25 13.94 -10.08 -17.37
C VAL A 25 15.16 -10.28 -16.49
N PHE A 26 15.82 -9.17 -16.19
CA PHE A 26 16.96 -9.10 -15.29
C PHE A 26 16.52 -8.37 -14.04
N PHE A 27 16.66 -9.04 -12.90
CA PHE A 27 16.37 -8.50 -11.58
C PHE A 27 17.65 -7.98 -10.95
N VAL A 28 17.60 -6.75 -10.47
CA VAL A 28 18.66 -6.13 -9.67
C VAL A 28 18.30 -6.34 -8.20
N ASN A 29 19.17 -7.03 -7.48
CA ASN A 29 19.00 -7.30 -6.05
C ASN A 29 19.53 -6.13 -5.19
N PHE A 30 19.28 -6.19 -3.88
CA PHE A 30 19.72 -5.15 -2.94
C PHE A 30 21.24 -5.15 -2.67
N ASP A 31 21.92 -6.24 -3.02
CA ASP A 31 23.39 -6.37 -3.01
C ASP A 31 24.02 -6.00 -4.38
N ASP A 32 23.25 -5.35 -5.26
CA ASP A 32 23.59 -5.01 -6.65
C ASP A 32 23.92 -6.22 -7.54
N SER A 33 23.65 -7.44 -7.08
CA SER A 33 23.75 -8.63 -7.91
C SER A 33 22.59 -8.68 -8.93
N VAL A 34 22.85 -9.27 -10.10
CA VAL A 34 21.86 -9.40 -11.16
C VAL A 34 21.47 -10.87 -11.32
N SER A 35 20.18 -11.16 -11.22
CA SER A 35 19.63 -12.48 -11.50
C SER A 35 18.73 -12.44 -12.73
N THR A 36 18.69 -13.56 -13.47
CA THR A 36 17.92 -13.67 -14.72
C THR A 36 16.77 -14.62 -14.48
N SER A 37 15.59 -14.29 -15.00
CA SER A 37 14.43 -15.16 -14.98
C SER A 37 13.86 -15.32 -16.39
N ASP A 38 13.55 -16.57 -16.76
CA ASP A 38 12.86 -16.92 -18.00
C ASP A 38 11.33 -16.75 -17.88
N TYR A 39 10.82 -16.26 -16.74
CA TYR A 39 9.38 -16.09 -16.52
C TYR A 39 8.78 -14.91 -17.31
N SER A 40 7.55 -15.13 -17.77
CA SER A 40 6.70 -14.13 -18.43
C SER A 40 6.40 -12.93 -17.52
N PHE A 41 6.40 -11.75 -18.14
CA PHE A 41 6.19 -10.43 -17.56
C PHE A 41 4.74 -10.25 -17.07
N SER A 42 4.37 -10.91 -15.98
CA SER A 42 3.03 -10.74 -15.41
C SER A 42 3.09 -10.59 -13.90
N ASN A 43 2.55 -9.45 -13.43
CA ASN A 43 2.29 -9.07 -12.03
C ASN A 43 3.46 -8.53 -11.19
N PHE A 44 4.29 -7.63 -11.69
CA PHE A 44 5.12 -6.81 -10.79
C PHE A 44 4.24 -5.93 -9.90
N GLN A 45 4.48 -5.97 -8.60
CA GLN A 45 3.78 -5.14 -7.63
C GLN A 45 4.78 -4.14 -7.05
N THR A 46 4.49 -2.85 -7.24
CA THR A 46 5.24 -1.75 -6.65
C THR A 46 4.68 -1.41 -5.25
N ASN A 47 5.28 -0.45 -4.55
CA ASN A 47 4.93 -0.08 -3.17
C ASN A 47 5.23 -1.17 -2.14
N TYR A 48 6.33 -1.89 -2.34
CA TYR A 48 6.89 -2.76 -1.31
C TYR A 48 8.11 -2.08 -0.66
N LEU A 49 8.35 -2.42 0.60
CA LEU A 49 9.56 -2.10 1.32
C LEU A 49 10.27 -3.40 1.66
N PHE A 50 11.56 -3.46 1.34
CA PHE A 50 12.43 -4.53 1.76
C PHE A 50 13.21 -4.09 3.00
N ASN A 51 13.18 -4.90 4.07
CA ASN A 51 14.06 -4.70 5.22
C ASN A 51 15.31 -5.56 5.05
N THR A 52 16.44 -4.92 4.78
CA THR A 52 17.74 -5.57 4.58
C THR A 52 18.26 -6.29 5.82
N GLU A 53 17.79 -5.95 7.01
CA GLU A 53 18.21 -6.60 8.26
C GLU A 53 17.47 -7.92 8.51
N THR A 54 16.21 -8.01 8.09
CA THR A 54 15.37 -9.19 8.33
C THR A 54 15.12 -10.01 7.07
N ASN A 55 15.54 -9.53 5.90
CA ASN A 55 15.22 -10.10 4.58
C ASN A 55 13.70 -10.30 4.35
N ILE A 56 12.88 -9.45 4.96
CA ILE A 56 11.43 -9.49 4.82
C ILE A 56 11.01 -8.39 3.87
N CYS A 57 10.19 -8.76 2.90
CA CYS A 57 9.49 -7.81 2.05
C CYS A 57 8.06 -7.63 2.51
N TYR A 58 7.65 -6.39 2.76
CA TYR A 58 6.32 -6.04 3.22
C TYR A 58 5.75 -4.95 2.33
N ILE A 59 4.44 -4.98 2.13
CA ILE A 59 3.73 -3.88 1.49
C ILE A 59 4.01 -2.61 2.31
N GLN A 60 4.45 -1.56 1.64
CA GLN A 60 4.58 -0.24 2.23
C GLN A 60 3.17 0.23 2.57
N LYS A 61 2.80 0.12 3.84
CA LYS A 61 1.54 0.60 4.42
C LYS A 61 1.40 2.14 4.43
N ASN A 62 1.83 2.81 3.36
CA ASN A 62 1.10 3.99 2.91
C ASN A 62 -0.08 3.43 2.11
N ASP A 63 -1.00 2.80 2.84
CA ASP A 63 -2.07 1.92 2.35
C ASP A 63 -3.03 2.73 1.48
N LEU A 64 -2.68 2.84 0.21
CA LEU A 64 -3.58 3.28 -0.85
C LEU A 64 -4.65 2.20 -0.93
N LEU A 65 -5.86 2.48 -0.44
CA LEU A 65 -6.97 1.53 -0.55
C LEU A 65 -7.23 1.33 -2.05
N PRO A 66 -6.90 0.17 -2.63
CA PRO A 66 -6.84 0.01 -4.09
C PRO A 66 -8.20 0.20 -4.75
N ASN A 67 -9.29 -0.01 -4.00
CA ASN A 67 -10.65 0.18 -4.48
C ASN A 67 -11.18 1.62 -4.32
N LEU A 68 -10.49 2.48 -3.57
CA LEU A 68 -10.96 3.83 -3.24
C LEU A 68 -10.01 4.93 -3.75
N GLY A 69 -8.78 4.59 -4.13
CA GLY A 69 -7.81 5.56 -4.65
C GLY A 69 -7.34 6.60 -3.63
N ILE A 70 -7.59 6.35 -2.34
CA ILE A 70 -7.21 7.23 -1.22
C ILE A 70 -6.32 6.49 -0.23
N TYR A 71 -5.50 7.23 0.49
CA TYR A 71 -4.65 6.64 1.53
C TYR A 71 -5.46 6.33 2.80
N GLU A 72 -5.03 5.32 3.55
CA GLU A 72 -5.65 4.89 4.80
C GLU A 72 -5.79 6.02 5.82
N TYR A 73 -4.78 6.91 5.94
CA TYR A 73 -4.89 8.07 6.83
C TYR A 73 -5.99 9.05 6.39
N GLN A 74 -6.21 9.22 5.09
CA GLN A 74 -7.29 10.05 4.55
C GLN A 74 -8.65 9.39 4.78
N PHE A 75 -8.72 8.07 4.63
CA PHE A 75 -9.91 7.29 4.95
C PHE A 75 -10.28 7.38 6.43
N ASN A 76 -9.30 7.21 7.33
CA ASN A 76 -9.49 7.31 8.78
C ASN A 76 -9.93 8.72 9.19
N PHE A 77 -9.36 9.76 8.57
CA PHE A 77 -9.81 11.15 8.78
C PHE A 77 -11.27 11.34 8.34
N LEU A 78 -11.63 10.84 7.15
CA LEU A 78 -13.00 10.97 6.61
C LEU A 78 -14.02 10.24 7.49
N MET A 79 -13.69 9.02 7.93
CA MET A 79 -14.49 8.25 8.88
C MET A 79 -14.69 9.01 10.19
N GLY A 80 -13.62 9.57 10.76
CA GLY A 80 -13.70 10.40 11.98
C GLY A 80 -14.59 11.63 11.81
N LEU A 81 -14.42 12.37 10.71
CA LEU A 81 -15.25 13.54 10.40
C LEU A 81 -16.73 13.15 10.26
N SER A 82 -17.02 12.04 9.57
CA SER A 82 -18.40 11.57 9.38
C SER A 82 -19.08 11.20 10.70
N ALA A 83 -18.36 10.53 11.61
CA ALA A 83 -18.88 10.18 12.94
C ALA A 83 -19.21 11.43 13.77
N ILE A 84 -18.35 12.45 13.72
CA ILE A 84 -18.59 13.74 14.39
C ILE A 84 -19.86 14.40 13.85
N LEU A 85 -20.02 14.48 12.54
CA LEU A 85 -21.21 15.10 11.91
C LEU A 85 -22.50 14.36 12.27
N ILE A 86 -22.47 13.03 12.29
CA ILE A 86 -23.61 12.22 12.72
C ILE A 86 -23.93 12.51 14.19
N ALA A 87 -22.93 12.49 15.07
CA ALA A 87 -23.13 12.76 16.49
C ALA A 87 -23.74 14.15 16.75
N PHE A 88 -23.26 15.20 16.07
CA PHE A 88 -23.85 16.54 16.17
C PHE A 88 -25.29 16.59 15.64
N SER A 89 -25.59 15.87 14.56
CA SER A 89 -26.95 15.80 14.01
C SER A 89 -27.94 15.19 15.01
N PHE A 90 -27.54 14.11 15.68
CA PHE A 90 -28.34 13.51 16.75
C PHE A 90 -28.50 14.44 17.95
N LEU A 91 -27.42 15.11 18.38
CA LEU A 91 -27.45 16.03 19.51
C LEU A 91 -28.39 17.21 19.26
N ILE A 92 -28.34 17.81 18.06
CA ILE A 92 -29.26 18.88 17.66
C ILE A 92 -30.71 18.35 17.64
N GLY A 93 -30.94 17.16 17.08
CA GLY A 93 -32.27 16.54 17.09
C GLY A 93 -32.83 16.34 18.50
N LEU A 94 -32.00 15.86 19.43
CA LEU A 94 -32.37 15.69 20.84
C LEU A 94 -32.67 17.03 21.53
N ILE A 95 -31.87 18.07 21.26
CA ILE A 95 -32.10 19.41 21.82
C ILE A 95 -33.43 19.98 21.32
N ILE A 96 -33.71 19.88 20.02
CA ILE A 96 -34.96 20.39 19.44
C ILE A 96 -36.16 19.65 20.03
N VAL A 97 -36.15 18.31 20.03
CA VAL A 97 -37.24 17.50 20.59
C VAL A 97 -37.42 17.78 22.08
N GLY A 98 -36.33 17.92 22.83
CA GLY A 98 -36.35 18.26 24.25
C GLY A 98 -36.85 19.67 24.55
N ALA A 99 -36.59 20.64 23.67
CA ALA A 99 -37.05 22.02 23.82
C ALA A 99 -38.50 22.23 23.38
N THR A 100 -39.04 21.36 22.52
CA THR A 100 -40.45 21.39 22.07
C THR A 100 -41.43 20.66 23.00
N ARG A 101 -40.96 20.17 24.15
CA ARG A 101 -41.74 19.43 25.15
C ARG A 101 -41.87 20.24 26.43
#